data_AF-A0A2V9D1Q9-F1
#
_entry.id   AF-A0A2V9D1Q9-F1
#
_cell.length_a   1.000
_cell.length_b   1.000
_cell.length_c   1.000
_cell.angle_alpha   90.00
_cell.angle_beta   90.00
_cell.angle_gamma   90.00
#
_symmetry.space_group_name_H-M   'P 1'
#
loop_
_entity.id
_entity.type
_entity.pdbx_description
1 polymer ?
#
loop_
_entity_poly.entity_id
_entity_poly.type
_entity_poly.pdbx_seq_one_letter_code
_entity_poly.pdbx_strand_id
1 'polypeptide(L)'
;MEDSQRILQSIRDARQHADLVIVYQHNHVFGNHSFATIFTEGMEERLAPNDWLKKWTHEEIDAGADIIVMHGAPLLHGVEIYHGRPIFYDLGNFIYNTPPTLTYIDEPMSWESVVAYVEFQGKNVKSISLRPIALNVVGGPLWLPGPCKVSCTRVSS
;
A
#
# COMPACT_ATOMS: atom_id res chain seq x y z
N MET A 1 18.12 11.03 7.80
CA MET A 1 19.22 10.41 7.01
C MET A 1 19.79 9.19 7.73
N GLU A 2 20.01 9.23 9.05
CA GLU A 2 20.45 8.05 9.81
C GLU A 2 19.39 6.94 9.85
N ASP A 3 18.12 7.28 10.13
CA ASP A 3 17.04 6.29 10.19
C ASP A 3 16.79 5.59 8.86
N SER A 4 16.78 6.32 7.75
CA SER A 4 16.60 5.73 6.42
C SER A 4 17.73 4.75 6.11
N GLN A 5 18.98 5.09 6.40
CA GLN A 5 20.11 4.18 6.22
C GLN A 5 19.99 2.92 7.08
N ARG A 6 19.54 3.04 8.33
CA ARG A 6 19.30 1.91 9.22
C ARG A 6 18.20 0.98 8.72
N ILE A 7 17.12 1.53 8.17
CA ILE A 7 16.03 0.74 7.56
C ILE A 7 16.55 0.01 6.32
N LEU A 8 17.21 0.71 5.40
CA LEU A 8 17.78 0.08 4.20
C LEU A 8 18.79 -1.00 4.55
N GLN A 9 19.59 -0.81 5.61
CA GLN A 9 20.50 -1.85 6.07
C GLN A 9 19.76 -3.08 6.61
N SER A 10 18.68 -2.87 7.36
CA SER A 10 17.85 -3.98 7.86
C SER A 10 17.23 -4.81 6.72
N ILE A 11 16.84 -4.15 5.62
CA ILE A 11 16.35 -4.83 4.41
C ILE A 11 17.48 -5.65 3.77
N ARG A 12 18.68 -5.07 3.62
CA ARG A 12 19.85 -5.78 3.06
C ARG A 12 20.20 -7.01 3.88
N ASP A 13 20.18 -6.89 5.20
CA ASP A 13 20.49 -7.99 6.12
C ASP A 13 19.44 -9.10 6.00
N ALA A 14 18.14 -8.75 6.02
CA ALA A 14 17.05 -9.71 5.79
C ALA A 14 17.22 -10.44 4.46
N ARG A 15 17.65 -9.72 3.41
CA ARG A 15 17.83 -10.28 2.08
C ARG A 15 18.94 -11.33 1.98
N GLN A 16 19.92 -11.31 2.90
CA GLN A 16 20.96 -12.35 2.98
C GLN A 16 20.44 -13.67 3.57
N HIS A 17 19.31 -13.63 4.30
CA HIS A 17 18.86 -14.74 5.13
C HIS A 17 17.46 -15.25 4.80
N ALA A 18 16.71 -14.56 3.94
CA ALA A 18 15.33 -14.91 3.59
C ALA A 18 15.15 -15.23 2.10
N ASP A 19 14.24 -16.16 1.82
CA ASP A 19 13.77 -16.47 0.46
C ASP A 19 12.95 -15.33 -0.14
N LEU A 20 12.18 -14.64 0.70
CA LEU A 20 11.39 -13.46 0.40
C LEU A 20 11.53 -12.41 1.52
N VAL A 21 11.65 -11.14 1.13
CA VAL A 21 11.65 -9.99 2.03
C VAL A 21 10.40 -9.15 1.78
N ILE A 22 9.54 -9.06 2.79
CA ILE A 22 8.35 -8.22 2.79
C ILE A 22 8.66 -6.99 3.63
N VAL A 23 8.56 -5.81 3.03
CA VAL A 23 8.60 -4.56 3.79
C VAL A 23 7.18 -4.10 4.02
N TYR A 24 6.89 -3.75 5.27
CA TYR A 24 5.61 -3.24 5.69
C TYR A 24 5.76 -1.85 6.29
N GLN A 25 4.91 -0.91 5.88
CA GLN A 25 4.91 0.44 6.44
C GLN A 25 3.51 0.86 6.91
N HIS A 26 3.48 1.43 8.11
CA HIS A 26 2.34 2.23 8.55
C HIS A 26 2.66 3.70 8.29
N ASN A 27 1.87 4.39 7.46
CA ASN A 27 2.13 5.79 7.15
C ASN A 27 0.84 6.63 7.02
N HIS A 28 0.98 7.91 7.36
CA HIS A 28 -0.03 8.96 7.13
C HIS A 28 0.61 10.06 6.28
N VAL A 29 1.26 9.67 5.18
CA VAL A 29 2.13 10.56 4.43
C VAL A 29 1.34 11.30 3.36
N PHE A 30 1.20 12.61 3.57
CA PHE A 30 0.43 13.47 2.68
C PHE A 30 1.06 14.85 2.52
N GLY A 31 2.29 14.87 2.02
CA GLY A 31 2.99 16.11 1.69
C GLY A 31 3.02 17.12 2.85
N ASN A 32 2.53 18.33 2.59
CA ASN A 32 2.58 19.46 3.54
C ASN A 32 1.22 19.77 4.20
N HIS A 33 0.21 18.92 4.02
CA HIS A 33 -1.13 19.15 4.55
C HIS A 33 -1.41 18.26 5.78
N SER A 34 -2.22 18.77 6.71
CA SER A 34 -2.63 17.97 7.86
C SER A 34 -3.60 16.88 7.42
N PHE A 35 -3.57 15.72 8.10
CA PHE A 35 -4.51 14.62 7.86
C PHE A 35 -5.95 15.13 7.74
N ALA A 36 -6.43 15.97 8.66
CA ALA A 36 -7.78 16.51 8.59
C ALA A 36 -8.02 17.34 7.32
N THR A 37 -7.10 18.24 6.97
CA THR A 37 -7.20 19.12 5.78
C THR A 37 -7.38 18.32 4.50
N ILE A 38 -6.60 17.25 4.36
CA ILE A 38 -6.58 16.42 3.15
C ILE A 38 -7.96 15.84 2.87
N PHE A 39 -8.63 15.35 3.92
CA PHE A 39 -9.97 14.79 3.81
C PHE A 39 -11.03 15.88 3.71
N THR A 40 -11.01 16.91 4.57
CA THR A 40 -12.07 17.93 4.60
C THR A 40 -12.10 18.82 3.36
N GLU A 41 -10.96 19.03 2.70
CA GLU A 41 -10.86 19.92 1.54
C GLU A 41 -10.72 19.19 0.21
N GLY A 42 -10.74 17.87 0.22
CA GLY A 42 -10.79 17.13 -1.02
C GLY A 42 -9.49 17.14 -1.83
N MET A 43 -8.32 17.12 -1.18
CA MET A 43 -7.01 17.28 -1.84
C MET A 43 -6.63 16.11 -2.77
N GLU A 44 -5.79 16.38 -3.79
CA GLU A 44 -5.34 15.39 -4.80
C GLU A 44 -4.38 14.35 -4.20
N GLU A 45 -3.66 14.71 -3.14
CA GLU A 45 -2.75 13.83 -2.39
C GLU A 45 -3.46 12.61 -1.76
N ARG A 46 -4.80 12.57 -1.78
CA ARG A 46 -5.61 11.39 -1.43
C ARG A 46 -5.63 10.30 -2.51
N LEU A 47 -5.27 10.65 -3.74
CA LEU A 47 -5.46 9.80 -4.90
C LEU A 47 -4.17 9.12 -5.34
N ALA A 48 -3.02 9.70 -5.01
CA ALA A 48 -1.72 9.20 -5.44
C ALA A 48 -0.62 9.43 -4.39
N PRO A 49 0.35 8.50 -4.28
CA PRO A 49 1.50 8.68 -3.41
C PRO A 49 2.36 9.85 -3.91
N ASN A 50 2.90 10.61 -2.98
CA ASN A 50 3.84 11.69 -3.30
C ASN A 50 5.19 11.16 -3.83
N ASP A 51 5.93 12.04 -4.50
CA ASP A 51 7.16 11.65 -5.19
C ASP A 51 8.24 11.12 -4.26
N TRP A 52 8.34 11.65 -3.04
CA TRP A 52 9.32 11.17 -2.09
C TRP A 52 8.99 9.76 -1.59
N LEU A 53 7.71 9.42 -1.38
CA LEU A 53 7.31 8.08 -0.96
C LEU A 53 7.60 7.07 -2.07
N LYS A 54 7.33 7.42 -3.33
CA LYS A 54 7.73 6.60 -4.49
C LYS A 54 9.24 6.33 -4.49
N LYS A 55 10.04 7.40 -4.39
CA LYS A 55 11.51 7.28 -4.29
C LYS A 55 11.94 6.40 -3.11
N TRP A 56 11.33 6.58 -1.94
CA TRP A 56 11.64 5.80 -0.75
C TRP A 56 11.35 4.32 -0.96
N THR A 57 10.18 3.98 -1.52
CA THR A 57 9.85 2.57 -1.84
C THR A 57 10.77 1.97 -2.90
N HIS A 58 11.26 2.76 -3.85
CA HIS A 58 12.27 2.27 -4.82
C HIS A 58 13.59 1.95 -4.12
N GLU A 59 14.07 2.81 -3.23
CA GLU A 59 15.28 2.56 -2.43
C GLU A 59 15.16 1.28 -1.58
N GLU A 60 13.97 0.97 -1.06
CA GLU A 60 13.70 -0.25 -0.31
C GLU A 60 13.70 -1.51 -1.20
N ILE A 61 13.11 -1.45 -2.40
CA ILE A 61 13.22 -2.53 -3.40
C ILE A 61 14.68 -2.74 -3.78
N ASP A 62 15.42 -1.67 -4.06
CA ASP A 62 16.84 -1.72 -4.43
C ASP A 62 17.71 -2.28 -3.30
N ALA A 63 17.34 -2.05 -2.05
CA ALA A 63 17.99 -2.64 -0.88
C ALA A 63 17.70 -4.15 -0.71
N GLY A 64 16.66 -4.67 -1.39
CA GLY A 64 16.38 -6.09 -1.44
C GLY A 64 14.95 -6.49 -1.09
N ALA A 65 14.00 -5.56 -0.95
CA ALA A 65 12.60 -5.93 -0.76
C ALA A 65 12.03 -6.62 -2.02
N ASP A 66 11.26 -7.70 -1.81
CA ASP A 66 10.58 -8.42 -2.89
C ASP A 66 9.13 -7.93 -3.09
N ILE A 67 8.56 -7.28 -2.07
CA ILE A 67 7.23 -6.67 -2.03
C ILE A 67 7.19 -5.61 -0.93
N ILE A 68 6.50 -4.51 -1.20
CA ILE A 68 6.21 -3.46 -0.22
C ILE A 68 4.70 -3.37 -0.02
N VAL A 69 4.26 -3.40 1.23
CA VAL A 69 2.85 -3.29 1.61
C VAL A 69 2.69 -2.13 2.59
N MET A 70 1.77 -1.23 2.30
CA MET A 70 1.52 -0.09 3.15
C MET A 70 0.06 0.01 3.55
N HIS A 71 -0.15 0.65 4.70
CA HIS A 71 -1.46 1.11 5.15
C HIS A 71 -1.29 2.32 6.08
N GLY A 72 -2.38 3.00 6.39
CA GLY A 72 -2.43 3.92 7.54
C GLY A 72 -3.36 5.09 7.28
N ALA A 73 -3.34 5.63 6.06
CA ALA A 73 -4.47 6.39 5.59
C ALA A 73 -5.68 5.45 5.42
N PRO A 74 -6.91 5.88 5.75
CA PRO A 74 -8.10 5.15 5.35
C PRO A 74 -8.34 5.40 3.85
N LEU A 75 -7.42 4.99 2.98
CA LEU A 75 -7.49 5.21 1.55
C LEU A 75 -6.97 3.97 0.82
N LEU A 76 -7.55 3.67 -0.32
CA LEU A 76 -7.01 2.69 -1.26
C LEU A 76 -6.16 3.43 -2.30
N HIS A 77 -4.85 3.19 -2.31
CA HIS A 77 -3.95 3.78 -3.31
C HIS A 77 -3.61 2.78 -4.43
N GLY A 78 -3.00 3.30 -5.50
CA GLY A 78 -2.53 2.52 -6.62
C GLY A 78 -1.45 1.49 -6.27
N VAL A 79 -1.26 0.55 -7.19
CA VAL A 79 -0.20 -0.46 -7.15
C VAL A 79 0.82 -0.13 -8.22
N GLU A 80 2.10 -0.15 -7.85
CA GLU A 80 3.21 -0.02 -8.79
C GLU A 80 3.99 -1.34 -8.90
N ILE A 81 4.51 -1.63 -10.09
CA ILE A 81 5.48 -2.71 -10.29
C ILE A 81 6.84 -2.10 -10.62
N TYR A 82 7.75 -2.10 -9.66
CA TYR A 82 9.10 -1.57 -9.80
C TYR A 82 10.11 -2.72 -9.83
N HIS A 83 10.91 -2.83 -10.89
CA HIS A 83 11.83 -3.97 -11.11
C HIS A 83 11.17 -5.36 -10.96
N GLY A 84 9.91 -5.47 -11.40
CA GLY A 84 9.13 -6.70 -11.28
C GLY A 84 8.61 -7.00 -9.87
N ARG A 85 8.74 -6.06 -8.93
CA ARG A 85 8.33 -6.17 -7.53
C ARG A 85 7.13 -5.27 -7.24
N PRO A 86 6.06 -5.78 -6.62
CA PRO A 86 4.88 -4.99 -6.34
C PRO A 86 5.07 -4.07 -5.13
N ILE A 87 4.56 -2.85 -5.27
CA ILE A 87 4.47 -1.84 -4.24
C ILE A 87 2.97 -1.50 -4.09
N PHE A 88 2.41 -1.84 -2.94
CA PHE A 88 1.04 -1.50 -2.58
C PHE A 88 1.07 -0.25 -1.71
N TYR A 89 0.72 0.91 -2.29
CA TYR A 89 0.90 2.19 -1.61
C TYR A 89 -0.06 2.43 -0.45
N ASP A 90 -1.23 1.82 -0.49
CA ASP A 90 -2.16 1.67 0.62
C ASP A 90 -3.20 0.62 0.19
N LEU A 91 -3.47 -0.38 1.03
CA LEU A 91 -4.50 -1.40 0.78
C LEU A 91 -5.87 -1.01 1.34
N GLY A 92 -5.98 0.16 1.99
CA GLY A 92 -7.16 0.57 2.73
C GLY A 92 -7.33 -0.21 4.03
N ASN A 93 -8.55 -0.19 4.56
CA ASN A 93 -8.85 -0.79 5.85
C ASN A 93 -9.42 -2.22 5.74
N PHE A 94 -8.87 -3.14 6.54
CA PHE A 94 -9.50 -4.45 6.75
C PHE A 94 -10.57 -4.42 7.86
N ILE A 95 -10.34 -3.60 8.88
CA ILE A 95 -11.29 -3.27 9.95
C ILE A 95 -11.16 -1.77 10.20
N TYR A 96 -12.29 -1.05 10.19
CA TYR A 96 -12.30 0.38 10.41
C TYR A 96 -13.41 0.74 11.40
N ASN A 97 -13.02 1.35 12.52
CA ASN A 97 -13.94 1.83 13.54
C ASN A 97 -13.67 3.30 13.80
N THR A 98 -14.56 4.15 13.30
CA THR A 98 -14.42 5.60 13.39
C THR A 98 -15.06 6.10 14.70
N PRO A 99 -14.29 6.65 15.65
CA PRO A 99 -14.89 7.29 16.80
C PRO A 99 -15.71 8.52 16.37
N PRO A 100 -16.74 8.94 17.13
CA PRO A 100 -17.57 10.10 16.80
C PRO A 100 -16.79 11.39 16.53
N THR A 101 -15.58 11.50 17.09
CA THR A 101 -14.69 12.65 16.89
C THR A 101 -14.08 12.72 15.50
N LEU A 102 -14.21 11.70 14.65
CA LEU A 102 -13.65 11.64 13.29
C LEU A 102 -14.72 11.44 12.21
N THR A 103 -16.02 11.53 12.53
CA THR A 103 -17.09 11.34 11.53
C THR A 103 -17.18 12.50 10.53
N TYR A 104 -16.53 13.64 10.79
CA TYR A 104 -16.54 14.79 9.88
C TYR A 104 -15.59 14.63 8.68
N ILE A 105 -14.76 13.59 8.67
CA ILE A 105 -13.91 13.16 7.54
C ILE A 105 -14.41 11.85 6.92
N ASP A 106 -15.68 11.51 7.15
CA ASP A 106 -16.30 10.34 6.55
C ASP A 106 -16.43 10.54 5.03
N GLU A 107 -15.76 9.67 4.28
CA GLU A 107 -15.63 9.74 2.83
C GLU A 107 -15.81 8.32 2.26
N PRO A 108 -16.47 8.13 1.11
CA PRO A 108 -16.67 6.82 0.51
C PRO A 108 -15.39 6.00 0.37
N MET A 109 -14.27 6.64 0.00
CA MET A 109 -12.95 6.01 -0.15
C MET A 109 -12.41 5.38 1.14
N SER A 110 -12.84 5.87 2.32
CA SER A 110 -12.44 5.32 3.63
C SER A 110 -12.95 3.90 3.86
N TRP A 111 -13.98 3.52 3.11
CA TRP A 111 -14.63 2.22 3.17
C TRP A 111 -14.19 1.28 2.06
N GLU A 112 -13.36 1.73 1.13
CA GLU A 112 -12.80 0.92 0.05
C GLU A 112 -11.50 0.26 0.50
N SER A 113 -11.37 -1.05 0.26
CA SER A 113 -10.14 -1.77 0.52
C SER A 113 -10.03 -2.98 -0.40
N VAL A 114 -8.85 -3.61 -0.43
CA VAL A 114 -8.62 -4.83 -1.18
C VAL A 114 -7.83 -5.83 -0.36
N VAL A 115 -8.18 -7.10 -0.50
CA VAL A 115 -7.29 -8.20 -0.13
C VAL A 115 -6.43 -8.53 -1.34
N ALA A 116 -5.12 -8.34 -1.21
CA ALA A 116 -4.15 -8.66 -2.26
C ALA A 116 -3.67 -10.12 -2.10
N TYR A 117 -3.78 -10.89 -3.18
CA TYR A 117 -3.20 -12.22 -3.31
C TYR A 117 -2.01 -12.13 -4.27
N VAL A 118 -0.81 -12.40 -3.76
CA VAL A 118 0.44 -12.36 -4.53
C VAL A 118 1.06 -13.75 -4.56
N GLU A 119 1.19 -14.32 -5.75
CA GLU A 119 1.85 -15.61 -5.95
C GLU A 119 3.30 -15.40 -6.38
N PHE A 120 4.22 -16.07 -5.71
CA PHE A 120 5.65 -16.06 -6.06
C PHE A 120 6.09 -17.43 -6.59
N GLN A 121 7.00 -17.41 -7.57
CA GLN A 121 7.77 -18.56 -8.01
C GLN A 121 9.26 -18.27 -7.76
N GLY A 122 9.79 -18.84 -6.68
CA GLY A 122 11.06 -18.36 -6.12
C GLY A 122 10.89 -16.88 -5.75
N LYS A 123 11.71 -16.02 -6.35
CA LYS A 123 11.63 -14.56 -6.13
C LYS A 123 10.73 -13.86 -7.15
N ASN A 124 10.39 -14.50 -8.26
CA ASN A 124 9.62 -13.83 -9.29
C ASN A 124 8.13 -13.81 -8.94
N VAL A 125 7.49 -12.66 -9.13
CA VAL A 125 6.04 -12.53 -8.98
C VAL A 125 5.38 -13.20 -10.19
N LYS A 126 4.56 -14.21 -9.92
CA LYS A 126 3.83 -14.97 -10.93
C LYS A 126 2.48 -14.33 -11.24
N SER A 127 1.76 -13.88 -10.22
CA SER A 127 0.48 -13.20 -10.38
C SER A 127 0.11 -12.35 -9.18
N ILE A 128 -0.65 -11.29 -9.44
CA ILE A 128 -1.29 -10.44 -8.43
C ILE A 128 -2.79 -10.43 -8.71
N SER A 129 -3.59 -10.78 -7.72
CA SER A 129 -5.06 -10.68 -7.78
C SER A 129 -5.57 -9.85 -6.63
N LEU A 130 -6.46 -8.91 -6.90
CA LEU A 130 -7.05 -8.02 -5.90
C LEU A 130 -8.51 -8.41 -5.71
N ARG A 131 -8.89 -8.69 -4.46
CA ARG A 131 -10.28 -8.92 -4.09
C ARG A 131 -10.82 -7.68 -3.38
N PRO A 132 -11.71 -6.91 -4.01
CA PRO A 132 -12.28 -5.74 -3.37
C PRO A 132 -13.12 -6.13 -2.16
N ILE A 133 -12.96 -5.36 -1.09
CA ILE A 133 -13.78 -5.39 0.11
C ILE A 133 -14.31 -3.96 0.33
N ALA A 134 -15.60 -3.86 0.62
CA ALA A 134 -16.19 -2.62 1.08
C ALA A 134 -16.52 -2.79 2.55
N LEU A 135 -16.01 -1.90 3.39
CA LEU A 135 -16.44 -1.81 4.77
C LEU A 135 -17.75 -1.01 4.85
N ASN A 136 -18.44 -1.12 5.97
CA ASN A 136 -19.55 -0.24 6.29
C ASN A 136 -19.36 0.34 7.70
N VAL A 137 -20.16 1.34 8.05
CA VAL A 137 -20.14 2.02 9.35
C VAL A 137 -20.39 1.05 10.53
N VAL A 138 -20.82 -0.18 10.27
CA VAL A 138 -21.05 -1.24 11.27
C VAL A 138 -19.81 -2.14 11.47
N GLY A 139 -18.74 -1.94 10.70
CA GLY A 139 -17.42 -2.57 10.91
C GLY A 139 -17.23 -3.96 10.27
N GLY A 140 -18.14 -4.41 9.40
CA GLY A 140 -18.04 -5.71 8.73
C GLY A 140 -17.66 -5.62 7.25
N PRO A 141 -16.77 -6.50 6.73
CA PRO A 141 -16.45 -6.52 5.31
C PRO A 141 -17.61 -7.06 4.47
N LEU A 142 -18.07 -6.26 3.51
CA LEU A 142 -18.94 -6.64 2.41
C LEU A 142 -18.08 -6.99 1.20
N TRP A 143 -18.13 -8.26 0.78
CA TRP A 143 -17.40 -8.71 -0.40
C TRP A 143 -18.10 -8.22 -1.67
N LEU A 144 -17.42 -7.41 -2.48
CA LEU A 144 -17.92 -7.01 -3.79
C LEU A 144 -17.70 -8.17 -4.81
N PRO A 145 -18.57 -8.30 -5.82
CA PRO A 145 -18.50 -9.43 -6.75
C PRO A 145 -17.23 -9.40 -7.63
N GLY A 146 -16.47 -10.50 -7.59
CA GLY A 146 -15.40 -10.85 -8.55
C GLY A 146 -13.99 -10.32 -8.22
N PRO A 147 -12.92 -11.12 -8.38
CA PRO A 147 -11.54 -10.63 -8.27
C PRO A 147 -11.17 -9.75 -9.47
N CYS A 148 -10.54 -8.61 -9.22
CA CYS A 148 -9.86 -7.82 -10.24
C CYS A 148 -8.44 -8.38 -10.43
N LYS A 149 -8.14 -8.95 -11.60
CA LYS A 149 -6.80 -9.49 -11.91
C LYS A 149 -5.94 -8.41 -12.54
N VAL A 150 -4.81 -8.09 -11.92
CA VAL A 150 -3.76 -7.29 -12.54
C VAL A 150 -2.79 -8.25 -13.21
N SER A 151 -2.85 -8.38 -14.54
CA SER A 151 -1.90 -9.22 -15.27
C SER A 151 -0.62 -8.45 -15.58
N CYS A 152 0.48 -8.82 -14.93
CA CYS A 152 1.80 -8.31 -15.28
C CYS A 152 2.30 -9.08 -16.50
N THR A 153 1.95 -8.65 -17.71
CA THR A 153 2.59 -9.14 -18.94
C THR A 153 3.99 -8.55 -19.04
N ARG A 154 4.99 -9.42 -19.19
CA ARG A 154 6.40 -9.08 -19.45
C ARG A 154 6.48 -7.98 -20.51
N VAL A 155 6.98 -6.79 -20.15
CA VAL A 155 7.49 -5.84 -21.14
C VAL A 155 8.91 -6.31 -21.45
N SER A 156 9.05 -7.01 -22.56
CA SER A 156 10.35 -7.31 -23.14
C SER A 156 10.94 -6.02 -23.73
N SER A 157 12.14 -5.67 -23.30
CA SER A 157 13.10 -4.88 -24.07
C SER A 157 14.44 -5.61 -24.05
#